data_AF-A0A218XX63-F1
#
_entry.id   AF-A0A218XX63-F1
#
_cell.length_a   1.000
_cell.length_b   1.000
_cell.length_c   1.000
_cell.angle_alpha   90.00
_cell.angle_beta   90.00
_cell.angle_gamma   90.00
#
_symmetry.space_group_name_H-M   'P 1'
#
loop_
_entity.id
_entity.type
_entity.pdbx_description
1 polymer ?
#
loop_
_entity_poly.entity_id
_entity_poly.type
_entity_poly.pdbx_seq_one_letter_code
_entity_poly.pdbx_strand_id
1 'polypeptide(L)'
;MAVPCTSSSSLRQPCRLLRPAKLPPVSLLMGHRFLAAESGPTRIISGTSLKLSRNRSSKAAHAVVSEENAVGSSSSSTGSFKLTYLEGNSWIWDVGGLKILVDPILVGNLDFGISWLYDAAKKFLKNFQLSDLPEIDCLLITQSLDDHCHLKTLKPLSEKSPGLMVISTPNAKPLLDPLFKNVTYLEPGESHEVDLKSGSKVAVRATAGPVLGPPWQRPENGYLVSLQGGQMTLYYEPHCVYDQKSLEDNRADIVITPVIKQLLPSFTLVSGQEDAVRLAKLLNAKFIVPMKNGDLDSKGFLASIIQAEGTIESFKGLLSRELPDAQVLEPTPGVPLEIQL
;
A
#
# COMPACT_ATOMS: atom_id res chain seq x y z
N MET A 1 35.21 55.06 47.03
CA MET A 1 36.65 54.93 47.36
C MET A 1 37.01 53.46 47.20
N ALA A 2 38.11 53.02 46.61
CA ALA A 2 39.13 53.59 45.76
C ALA A 2 39.79 52.39 45.08
N VAL A 3 40.21 52.56 43.83
CA VAL A 3 41.06 51.64 43.07
C VAL A 3 42.44 51.55 43.75
N PRO A 4 43.21 50.47 43.52
CA PRO A 4 44.51 50.71 42.89
C PRO A 4 44.88 49.72 41.77
N CYS A 5 45.43 50.31 40.70
CA CYS A 5 46.24 49.73 39.64
C CYS A 5 47.58 49.20 40.21
N THR A 6 48.26 48.20 39.66
CA THR A 6 49.16 48.17 38.46
C THR A 6 49.84 46.77 38.51
N SER A 7 50.37 46.09 37.49
CA SER A 7 51.25 46.45 36.38
C SER A 7 51.51 45.19 35.49
N SER A 8 51.83 45.41 34.20
CA SER A 8 52.75 44.68 33.27
C SER A 8 52.90 43.14 33.33
N SER A 9 53.10 42.35 32.29
CA SER A 9 53.33 42.49 30.84
C SER A 9 53.65 41.07 30.33
N SER A 10 53.17 40.64 29.16
CA SER A 10 53.92 39.72 28.27
C SER A 10 53.09 39.38 27.03
N LEU A 11 53.65 39.71 25.87
CA LEU A 11 53.17 39.37 24.54
C LEU A 11 53.17 37.86 24.32
N ARG A 12 52.07 37.31 23.77
CA ARG A 12 52.14 36.26 22.74
C ARG A 12 51.01 36.46 21.72
N GLN A 13 51.42 36.59 20.46
CA GLN A 13 50.55 36.63 19.28
C GLN A 13 49.75 35.31 19.14
N PRO A 14 48.49 35.34 18.73
CA PRO A 14 47.84 34.21 18.09
C PRO A 14 47.85 34.35 16.57
N CYS A 15 48.43 33.35 15.90
CA CYS A 15 48.33 33.12 14.46
C CYS A 15 46.88 33.19 13.99
N ARG A 16 46.63 34.01 12.96
CA ARG A 16 45.46 33.90 12.10
C ARG A 16 45.59 32.61 11.28
N LEU A 17 44.62 31.71 11.41
CA LEU A 17 44.33 30.72 10.39
C LEU A 17 42.85 30.77 10.03
N LEU A 18 42.62 30.61 8.73
CA LEU A 18 41.46 31.07 7.97
C LEU A 18 40.19 30.26 8.26
N ARG A 19 39.05 30.95 8.18
CA ARG A 19 37.71 30.36 8.08
C ARG A 19 37.61 29.50 6.80
N PRO A 20 37.07 28.27 6.85
CA PRO A 20 36.60 27.61 5.64
C PRO A 20 35.26 28.20 5.19
N ALA A 21 35.15 28.42 3.88
CA ALA A 21 33.99 28.99 3.20
C ALA A 21 32.77 28.07 3.28
N LYS A 22 31.58 28.68 3.44
CA LYS A 22 30.28 28.03 3.22
C LYS A 22 30.13 27.73 1.72
N LEU A 23 29.97 26.47 1.37
CA LEU A 23 29.48 26.05 0.05
C LEU A 23 27.94 26.16 0.04
N PRO A 24 27.32 26.66 -1.05
CA PRO A 24 25.87 26.69 -1.18
C PRO A 24 25.33 25.28 -1.51
N PRO A 25 24.08 24.96 -1.15
CA PRO A 25 23.48 23.67 -1.49
C PRO A 25 23.25 23.60 -3.01
N VAL A 26 23.67 22.49 -3.60
CA VAL A 26 23.43 22.16 -5.01
C VAL A 26 21.96 21.77 -5.15
N SER A 27 21.17 22.65 -5.76
CA SER A 27 19.84 22.35 -6.25
C SER A 27 19.96 21.48 -7.50
N LEU A 28 19.56 20.21 -7.41
CA LEU A 28 19.47 19.32 -8.57
C LEU A 28 18.07 19.44 -9.18
N LEU A 29 17.80 20.54 -9.88
CA LEU A 29 16.72 20.59 -10.87
C LEU A 29 17.23 19.91 -12.15
N MET A 30 16.90 18.64 -12.36
CA MET A 30 17.01 18.04 -13.69
C MET A 30 15.67 18.14 -14.41
N GLY A 31 15.59 19.10 -15.33
CA GLY A 31 14.54 19.17 -16.32
C GLY A 31 14.70 18.07 -17.37
N HIS A 32 13.67 17.26 -17.54
CA HIS A 32 13.62 16.27 -18.62
C HIS A 32 13.34 16.98 -19.95
N ARG A 33 14.36 17.09 -20.81
CA ARG A 33 14.17 17.29 -22.25
C ARG A 33 14.03 15.93 -22.92
N PHE A 34 12.86 15.67 -23.46
CA PHE A 34 12.57 14.54 -24.35
C PHE A 34 13.37 14.66 -25.65
N LEU A 35 14.12 13.61 -26.00
CA LEU A 35 14.53 13.35 -27.38
C LEU A 35 13.89 12.02 -27.79
N ALA A 36 12.98 12.12 -28.77
CA ALA A 36 12.37 11.01 -29.44
C ALA A 36 13.41 10.30 -30.33
N ALA A 37 13.45 8.98 -30.26
CA ALA A 37 14.13 8.15 -31.25
C ALA A 37 13.09 7.27 -31.93
N GLU A 38 12.77 7.63 -33.18
CA GLU A 38 12.04 6.80 -34.13
C GLU A 38 12.91 5.60 -34.54
N SER A 39 12.31 4.41 -34.61
CA SER A 39 12.83 3.34 -35.46
C SER A 39 11.66 2.65 -36.16
N GLY A 40 11.70 2.72 -37.49
CA GLY A 40 10.73 2.15 -38.42
C GLY A 40 10.94 0.65 -38.67
N PRO A 41 10.13 0.06 -39.57
CA PRO A 41 9.73 -1.34 -39.49
C PRO A 41 10.57 -2.28 -40.38
N THR A 42 10.69 -3.54 -39.96
CA THR A 42 11.20 -4.62 -40.82
C THR A 42 10.10 -5.64 -41.10
N ARG A 43 9.63 -5.65 -42.35
CA ARG A 43 8.84 -6.73 -42.96
C ARG A 43 9.80 -7.76 -43.56
N ILE A 44 9.57 -9.06 -43.30
CA ILE A 44 9.93 -10.16 -44.23
C ILE A 44 8.77 -11.16 -44.31
N ILE A 45 8.65 -11.73 -45.51
CA ILE A 45 7.50 -12.34 -46.18
C ILE A 45 7.49 -13.87 -46.09
N SER A 46 6.28 -14.42 -45.91
CA SER A 46 5.63 -15.67 -46.38
C SER A 46 6.30 -17.05 -46.47
N GLY A 47 5.46 -18.06 -46.19
CA GLY A 47 5.46 -19.43 -46.74
C GLY A 47 5.59 -20.48 -45.63
N THR A 48 4.73 -21.47 -45.40
CA THR A 48 3.81 -22.20 -46.27
C THR A 48 2.76 -22.96 -45.43
N SER A 49 1.58 -23.14 -46.03
CA SER A 49 0.41 -23.91 -45.60
C SER A 49 0.69 -25.40 -45.35
N LEU A 50 0.09 -25.99 -44.30
CA LEU A 50 -0.41 -27.37 -44.31
C LEU A 50 -1.70 -27.51 -43.48
N LYS A 51 -2.54 -28.44 -43.96
CA LYS A 51 -3.99 -28.57 -43.77
C LYS A 51 -4.42 -29.33 -42.49
N LEU A 52 -5.65 -28.98 -42.08
CA LEU A 52 -6.71 -29.73 -41.37
C LEU A 52 -6.39 -31.10 -40.72
N SER A 53 -6.88 -31.23 -39.49
CA SER A 53 -7.70 -32.39 -39.11
C SER A 53 -8.86 -31.96 -38.20
N ARG A 54 -10.08 -32.30 -38.62
CA ARG A 54 -11.35 -32.16 -37.92
C ARG A 54 -11.53 -33.42 -37.08
N ASN A 55 -11.93 -33.28 -35.82
CA ASN A 55 -12.79 -34.29 -35.20
C ASN A 55 -13.88 -33.63 -34.35
N ARG A 56 -15.11 -33.81 -34.83
CA ARG A 56 -16.35 -33.63 -34.08
C ARG A 56 -16.51 -34.85 -33.18
N SER A 57 -16.84 -34.64 -31.91
CA SER A 57 -17.73 -35.56 -31.20
C SER A 57 -18.63 -34.77 -30.27
N SER A 58 -19.87 -34.64 -30.74
CA SER A 58 -21.04 -34.25 -29.97
C SER A 58 -21.29 -35.23 -28.82
N LYS A 59 -21.51 -34.70 -27.61
CA LYS A 59 -22.41 -35.31 -26.63
C LYS A 59 -23.02 -34.20 -25.77
N ALA A 60 -24.25 -33.84 -26.13
CA ALA A 60 -25.15 -33.12 -25.27
C ALA A 60 -25.56 -34.05 -24.12
N ALA A 61 -25.43 -33.57 -22.89
CA ALA A 61 -26.06 -34.16 -21.72
C ALA A 61 -27.06 -33.12 -21.20
N HIS A 62 -28.34 -33.41 -21.37
CA HIS A 62 -29.43 -32.72 -20.71
C HIS A 62 -29.38 -33.08 -19.22
N ALA A 63 -29.20 -32.08 -18.36
CA ALA A 63 -29.46 -32.20 -16.93
C ALA A 63 -30.64 -31.30 -16.60
N VAL A 64 -31.77 -31.95 -16.32
CA VAL A 64 -32.98 -31.37 -15.74
C VAL A 64 -32.66 -31.13 -14.26
N VAL A 65 -32.77 -29.88 -13.79
CA VAL A 65 -32.79 -29.57 -12.37
C VAL A 65 -33.98 -28.66 -12.11
N SER A 66 -34.82 -29.15 -11.22
CA SER A 66 -36.12 -28.63 -10.81
C SER A 66 -36.05 -27.23 -10.22
N GLU A 67 -37.04 -26.43 -10.54
CA GLU A 67 -37.34 -25.17 -9.84
C GLU A 67 -37.80 -25.49 -8.41
N GLU A 68 -36.98 -25.13 -7.42
CA GLU A 68 -37.40 -25.07 -6.03
C GLU A 68 -37.52 -23.59 -5.63
N ASN A 69 -38.71 -23.22 -5.21
CA ASN A 69 -39.06 -21.90 -4.68
C ASN A 69 -38.20 -21.57 -3.47
N ALA A 70 -37.15 -20.76 -3.66
CA ALA A 70 -36.49 -20.09 -2.55
C ALA A 70 -37.32 -18.87 -2.14
N VAL A 71 -38.19 -19.08 -1.15
CA VAL A 71 -38.76 -18.01 -0.33
C VAL A 71 -37.61 -17.12 0.14
N GLY A 72 -37.68 -15.84 -0.22
CA GLY A 72 -36.70 -14.83 0.13
C GLY A 72 -36.54 -14.73 1.64
N SER A 73 -35.55 -15.44 2.17
CA SER A 73 -34.95 -15.11 3.44
C SER A 73 -34.11 -13.87 3.19
N SER A 74 -34.62 -12.70 3.60
CA SER A 74 -33.81 -11.51 3.76
C SER A 74 -32.80 -11.80 4.88
N SER A 75 -31.71 -12.49 4.55
CA SER A 75 -30.55 -12.54 5.41
C SER A 75 -30.06 -11.11 5.52
N SER A 76 -30.23 -10.50 6.70
CA SER A 76 -29.44 -9.35 7.08
C SER A 76 -28.00 -9.72 6.81
N SER A 77 -27.39 -9.12 5.79
CA SER A 77 -25.99 -9.35 5.44
C SER A 77 -25.17 -9.00 6.67
N THR A 78 -24.74 -10.03 7.40
CA THR A 78 -23.73 -9.93 8.44
C THR A 78 -22.56 -9.19 7.82
N GLY A 79 -22.01 -8.18 8.50
CA GLY A 79 -20.92 -7.34 7.99
C GLY A 79 -19.66 -8.14 7.67
N SER A 80 -19.62 -8.77 6.50
CA SER A 80 -18.51 -9.61 6.04
C SER A 80 -17.47 -8.78 5.31
N PHE A 81 -16.20 -9.04 5.58
CA PHE A 81 -15.08 -8.50 4.80
C PHE A 81 -14.47 -9.62 3.98
N LYS A 82 -14.21 -9.34 2.70
CA LYS A 82 -13.48 -10.26 1.82
C LYS A 82 -12.21 -9.58 1.33
N LEU A 83 -11.07 -10.11 1.71
CA LEU A 83 -9.76 -9.50 1.49
C LEU A 83 -8.97 -10.36 0.50
N THR A 84 -8.58 -9.81 -0.64
CA THR A 84 -7.74 -10.50 -1.62
C THR A 84 -6.40 -9.80 -1.69
N TYR A 85 -5.36 -10.47 -1.20
CA TYR A 85 -3.99 -9.96 -1.27
C TYR A 85 -3.43 -10.09 -2.68
N LEU A 86 -2.89 -9.01 -3.23
CA LEU A 86 -2.31 -9.00 -4.57
C LEU A 86 -0.78 -8.90 -4.57
N GLU A 87 -0.09 -9.15 -3.45
CA GLU A 87 1.37 -8.96 -3.24
C GLU A 87 1.82 -7.50 -3.19
N GLY A 88 2.94 -7.24 -2.50
CA GLY A 88 3.37 -5.87 -2.19
C GLY A 88 2.40 -5.22 -1.21
N ASN A 89 2.03 -3.97 -1.47
CA ASN A 89 0.98 -3.25 -0.74
C ASN A 89 -0.41 -3.40 -1.39
N SER A 90 -0.55 -4.17 -2.49
CA SER A 90 -1.76 -4.20 -3.29
C SER A 90 -2.84 -5.14 -2.74
N TRP A 91 -4.09 -4.68 -2.72
CA TRP A 91 -5.26 -5.47 -2.30
C TRP A 91 -6.52 -5.18 -3.11
N ILE A 92 -7.45 -6.13 -3.08
CA ILE A 92 -8.88 -5.86 -3.32
C ILE A 92 -9.63 -6.20 -2.03
N TRP A 93 -10.42 -5.26 -1.54
CA TRP A 93 -11.33 -5.47 -0.42
C TRP A 93 -12.77 -5.41 -0.91
N ASP A 94 -13.62 -6.32 -0.43
CA ASP A 94 -15.06 -6.22 -0.52
C ASP A 94 -15.60 -5.94 0.89
N VAL A 95 -16.16 -4.75 1.09
CA VAL A 95 -16.67 -4.29 2.38
C VAL A 95 -18.16 -4.01 2.24
N GLY A 96 -18.99 -4.99 2.65
CA GLY A 96 -20.43 -4.91 2.51
C GLY A 96 -20.91 -4.69 1.05
N GLY A 97 -20.16 -5.18 0.07
CA GLY A 97 -20.45 -5.02 -1.35
C GLY A 97 -19.68 -3.88 -2.04
N LEU A 98 -18.96 -3.03 -1.29
CA LEU A 98 -18.07 -2.02 -1.87
C LEU A 98 -16.72 -2.65 -2.23
N LYS A 99 -16.36 -2.67 -3.52
CA LYS A 99 -15.08 -3.19 -3.99
C LYS A 99 -14.04 -2.06 -4.04
N ILE A 100 -13.11 -2.10 -3.09
CA ILE A 100 -12.02 -1.13 -2.94
C ILE A 100 -10.73 -1.76 -3.48
N LEU A 101 -10.12 -1.14 -4.48
CA LEU A 101 -8.76 -1.46 -4.92
C LEU A 101 -7.77 -0.61 -4.12
N VAL A 102 -6.77 -1.22 -3.49
CA VAL A 102 -5.85 -0.53 -2.59
C VAL A 102 -4.42 -0.64 -3.13
N ASP A 103 -3.72 0.50 -3.23
CA ASP A 103 -2.30 0.60 -3.59
C ASP A 103 -1.86 -0.33 -4.74
N PRO A 104 -2.49 -0.26 -5.93
CA PRO A 104 -2.32 -1.27 -6.98
C PRO A 104 -0.98 -1.13 -7.73
N ILE A 105 -0.20 -2.21 -7.74
CA ILE A 105 0.95 -2.44 -8.61
C ILE A 105 0.61 -3.61 -9.53
N LEU A 106 0.06 -3.31 -10.71
CA LEU A 106 -0.49 -4.33 -11.64
C LEU A 106 0.10 -4.23 -13.05
N VAL A 107 0.91 -3.21 -13.32
CA VAL A 107 1.54 -2.97 -14.63
C VAL A 107 3.03 -2.77 -14.45
N GLY A 108 3.81 -3.72 -14.95
CA GLY A 108 5.26 -3.73 -14.83
C GLY A 108 5.74 -3.97 -13.40
N ASN A 109 7.06 -3.88 -13.22
CA ASN A 109 7.70 -4.04 -11.93
C ASN A 109 7.75 -2.72 -11.16
N LEU A 110 7.88 -2.83 -9.83
CA LEU A 110 8.20 -1.70 -8.95
C LEU A 110 9.69 -1.36 -9.08
N ASP A 111 10.01 -0.15 -9.54
CA ASP A 111 11.41 0.25 -9.79
C ASP A 111 11.78 1.65 -9.30
N PHE A 112 10.85 2.38 -8.66
CA PHE A 112 11.06 3.77 -8.19
C PHE A 112 11.62 4.71 -9.28
N GLY A 113 11.34 4.42 -10.57
CA GLY A 113 11.86 5.14 -11.72
C GLY A 113 13.34 4.88 -12.06
N ILE A 114 14.04 4.02 -11.32
CA ILE A 114 15.48 3.73 -11.49
C ILE A 114 15.71 2.20 -11.40
N SER A 115 15.40 1.47 -12.48
CA SER A 115 15.41 -0.01 -12.50
C SER A 115 16.74 -0.70 -12.22
N TRP A 116 17.89 -0.03 -12.43
CA TRP A 116 19.18 -0.60 -12.02
C TRP A 116 19.41 -0.51 -10.49
N LEU A 117 18.77 0.47 -9.83
CA LEU A 117 18.86 0.69 -8.39
C LEU A 117 17.96 -0.28 -7.63
N TYR A 118 16.72 -0.43 -8.10
CA TYR A 118 15.74 -1.38 -7.57
C TYR A 118 14.79 -1.81 -8.68
N ASP A 119 14.50 -3.11 -8.75
CA ASP A 119 13.50 -3.67 -9.66
C ASP A 119 12.88 -4.90 -8.97
N ALA A 120 11.60 -4.83 -8.64
CA ALA A 120 10.88 -5.87 -7.90
C ALA A 120 9.61 -6.32 -8.62
N ALA A 121 9.57 -7.62 -8.94
CA ALA A 121 8.42 -8.28 -9.55
C ALA A 121 7.61 -9.07 -8.50
N LYS A 122 6.31 -9.25 -8.76
CA LYS A 122 5.47 -10.18 -7.99
C LYS A 122 6.02 -11.61 -8.10
N LYS A 123 5.93 -12.39 -7.03
CA LYS A 123 6.38 -13.80 -7.00
C LYS A 123 5.33 -14.73 -7.57
N PHE A 124 4.06 -14.53 -7.20
CA PHE A 124 2.98 -15.48 -7.47
C PHE A 124 2.04 -15.01 -8.57
N LEU A 125 1.60 -13.75 -8.54
CA LEU A 125 0.62 -13.16 -9.44
C LEU A 125 1.28 -12.47 -10.65
N LYS A 126 2.30 -13.11 -11.25
CA LYS A 126 3.09 -12.55 -12.37
C LYS A 126 2.26 -12.20 -13.60
N ASN A 127 1.14 -12.89 -13.81
CA ASN A 127 0.27 -12.70 -14.97
C ASN A 127 -1.02 -11.93 -14.65
N PHE A 128 -1.24 -11.55 -13.39
CA PHE A 128 -2.43 -10.80 -12.98
C PHE A 128 -2.31 -9.35 -13.43
N GLN A 129 -3.26 -8.89 -14.23
CA GLN A 129 -3.22 -7.62 -14.93
C GLN A 129 -4.49 -6.80 -14.65
N LEU A 130 -4.50 -5.54 -15.10
CA LEU A 130 -5.67 -4.65 -14.99
C LEU A 130 -6.95 -5.24 -15.62
N SER A 131 -6.84 -6.10 -16.63
CA SER A 131 -7.99 -6.78 -17.24
C SER A 131 -8.63 -7.82 -16.33
N ASP A 132 -7.88 -8.35 -15.37
CA ASP A 132 -8.33 -9.42 -14.46
C ASP A 132 -9.02 -8.86 -13.21
N LEU A 133 -8.95 -7.54 -13.01
CA LEU A 133 -9.68 -6.86 -11.94
C LEU A 133 -11.19 -7.05 -12.12
N PRO A 134 -11.93 -7.30 -11.02
CA PRO A 134 -13.37 -7.16 -11.03
C PRO A 134 -13.77 -5.69 -11.28
N GLU A 135 -15.07 -5.43 -11.38
CA GLU A 135 -15.56 -4.05 -11.29
C GLU A 135 -15.13 -3.46 -9.94
N ILE A 136 -14.49 -2.30 -9.96
CA ILE A 136 -13.98 -1.59 -8.78
C ILE A 136 -14.82 -0.34 -8.58
N ASP A 137 -15.31 -0.13 -7.37
CA ASP A 137 -16.12 1.04 -7.01
C ASP A 137 -15.25 2.21 -6.52
N CYS A 138 -14.16 1.89 -5.81
CA CYS A 138 -13.28 2.86 -5.18
C CYS A 138 -11.81 2.46 -5.29
N LEU A 139 -10.93 3.43 -5.55
CA LEU A 139 -9.48 3.31 -5.40
C LEU A 139 -9.06 3.98 -4.09
N LEU A 140 -8.30 3.27 -3.26
CA LEU A 140 -7.67 3.81 -2.06
C LEU A 140 -6.16 3.87 -2.25
N ILE A 141 -5.58 5.06 -2.15
CA ILE A 141 -4.12 5.28 -2.17
C ILE A 141 -3.67 5.75 -0.79
N THR A 142 -2.81 4.97 -0.16
CA THR A 142 -2.40 5.26 1.22
C THR A 142 -1.26 6.25 1.31
N GLN A 143 -0.28 6.13 0.41
CA GLN A 143 0.92 6.94 0.41
C GLN A 143 1.25 7.45 -0.99
N SER A 144 2.04 8.52 -1.08
CA SER A 144 2.45 9.12 -2.36
C SER A 144 3.62 8.40 -3.05
N LEU A 145 4.26 7.43 -2.39
CA LEU A 145 5.43 6.70 -2.89
C LEU A 145 5.07 5.63 -3.94
N ASP A 146 6.02 5.29 -4.81
CA ASP A 146 5.80 4.40 -5.97
C ASP A 146 5.34 2.98 -5.61
N ASP A 147 5.64 2.48 -4.41
CA ASP A 147 5.16 1.20 -3.89
C ASP A 147 3.70 1.23 -3.40
N HIS A 148 3.04 2.38 -3.52
CA HIS A 148 1.62 2.62 -3.24
C HIS A 148 0.91 3.30 -4.42
N CYS A 149 1.41 4.47 -4.82
CA CYS A 149 0.89 5.34 -5.87
C CYS A 149 1.58 5.06 -7.22
N HIS A 150 1.51 3.81 -7.67
CA HIS A 150 2.30 3.35 -8.81
C HIS A 150 1.79 3.89 -10.16
N LEU A 151 2.38 4.97 -10.66
CA LEU A 151 1.92 5.68 -11.87
C LEU A 151 1.81 4.80 -13.13
N LYS A 152 2.67 3.79 -13.28
CA LYS A 152 2.59 2.84 -14.42
C LYS A 152 1.28 2.05 -14.40
N THR A 153 0.75 1.77 -13.21
CA THR A 153 -0.55 1.12 -13.03
C THR A 153 -1.70 2.13 -13.08
N LEU A 154 -1.54 3.29 -12.43
CA LEU A 154 -2.61 4.27 -12.29
C LEU A 154 -3.01 4.97 -13.59
N LYS A 155 -2.06 5.24 -14.50
CA LYS A 155 -2.36 5.87 -15.81
C LYS A 155 -3.34 5.04 -16.66
N PRO A 156 -3.06 3.77 -17.01
CA PRO A 156 -4.01 2.96 -17.77
C PRO A 156 -5.27 2.63 -16.96
N LEU A 157 -5.21 2.57 -15.63
CA LEU A 157 -6.41 2.42 -14.79
C LEU A 157 -7.35 3.63 -14.92
N SER A 158 -6.81 4.85 -14.93
CA SER A 158 -7.63 6.06 -15.07
C SER A 158 -8.24 6.22 -16.45
N GLU A 159 -7.57 5.72 -17.49
CA GLU A 159 -8.11 5.61 -18.85
C GLU A 159 -9.23 4.55 -18.93
N LYS A 160 -9.04 3.39 -18.28
CA LYS A 160 -10.03 2.31 -18.21
C LYS A 160 -11.29 2.71 -17.44
N SER A 161 -11.14 3.48 -16.36
CA SER A 161 -12.22 3.89 -15.47
C SER A 161 -12.17 5.39 -15.13
N PRO A 162 -12.49 6.31 -16.06
CA PRO A 162 -12.33 7.75 -15.86
C PRO A 162 -13.21 8.37 -14.76
N GLY A 163 -14.29 7.68 -14.38
CA GLY A 163 -15.21 8.08 -13.31
C GLY A 163 -14.95 7.42 -11.96
N LEU A 164 -13.88 6.62 -11.84
CA LEU A 164 -13.55 5.90 -10.61
C LEU A 164 -13.38 6.89 -9.45
N MET A 165 -14.08 6.63 -8.35
CA MET A 165 -13.88 7.37 -7.10
C MET A 165 -12.52 7.01 -6.53
N VAL A 166 -11.78 8.02 -6.09
CA VAL A 166 -10.46 7.85 -5.46
C VAL A 166 -10.47 8.50 -4.09
N ILE A 167 -10.03 7.77 -3.07
CA ILE A 167 -9.77 8.29 -1.73
C ILE A 167 -8.25 8.20 -1.51
N SER A 168 -7.62 9.28 -1.04
CA SER A 168 -6.16 9.32 -0.94
C SER A 168 -5.62 10.26 0.14
N THR A 169 -4.35 10.06 0.51
CA THR A 169 -3.51 11.06 1.19
C THR A 169 -3.36 12.34 0.35
N PRO A 170 -3.37 13.54 0.96
CA PRO A 170 -3.06 14.80 0.28
C PRO A 170 -1.66 14.84 -0.37
N ASN A 171 -0.70 14.05 0.11
CA ASN A 171 0.65 14.00 -0.46
C ASN A 171 0.65 13.45 -1.90
N ALA A 172 -0.30 12.58 -2.26
CA ALA A 172 -0.40 12.03 -3.60
C ALA A 172 -1.10 12.98 -4.60
N LYS A 173 -1.58 14.14 -4.15
CA LYS A 173 -2.34 15.08 -4.98
C LYS A 173 -1.66 15.46 -6.30
N PRO A 174 -0.36 15.81 -6.34
CA PRO A 174 0.32 16.16 -7.59
C PRO A 174 0.39 15.00 -8.61
N LEU A 175 0.30 13.75 -8.12
CA LEU A 175 0.36 12.53 -8.93
C LEU A 175 -1.03 12.14 -9.44
N LEU A 176 -2.07 12.32 -8.62
CA LEU A 176 -3.43 11.86 -8.90
C LEU A 176 -4.29 12.87 -9.65
N ASP A 177 -4.14 14.18 -9.39
CA ASP A 177 -4.92 15.23 -10.07
C ASP A 177 -4.83 15.18 -11.62
N PRO A 178 -3.68 14.85 -12.23
CA PRO A 178 -3.61 14.69 -13.69
C PRO A 178 -4.32 13.44 -14.23
N LEU A 179 -4.61 12.45 -13.37
CA LEU A 179 -5.11 11.13 -13.78
C LEU A 179 -6.61 10.96 -13.50
N PHE A 180 -7.08 11.41 -12.35
CA PHE A 180 -8.43 11.15 -11.86
C PHE A 180 -9.19 12.46 -11.58
N LYS A 181 -10.49 12.47 -11.90
CA LYS A 181 -11.35 13.65 -11.70
C LYS A 181 -12.13 13.65 -10.40
N ASN A 182 -12.39 12.46 -9.84
CA ASN A 182 -13.19 12.28 -8.63
C ASN A 182 -12.29 11.81 -7.48
N VAL A 183 -11.49 12.73 -6.93
CA VAL A 183 -10.54 12.43 -5.85
C VAL A 183 -10.93 13.16 -4.57
N THR A 184 -11.08 12.40 -3.48
CA THR A 184 -11.21 12.91 -2.12
C THR A 184 -9.90 12.70 -1.39
N TYR A 185 -9.28 13.81 -0.97
CA TYR A 185 -8.06 13.79 -0.17
C TYR A 185 -8.43 13.92 1.31
N LEU A 186 -7.92 13.04 2.15
CA LEU A 186 -8.22 13.00 3.59
C LEU A 186 -6.96 13.27 4.40
N GLU A 187 -6.95 14.35 5.17
CA GLU A 187 -5.96 14.56 6.24
C GLU A 187 -6.23 13.59 7.41
N PRO A 188 -5.21 13.23 8.22
CA PRO A 188 -5.41 12.42 9.41
C PRO A 188 -6.55 12.92 10.30
N GLY A 189 -7.49 12.03 10.63
CA GLY A 189 -8.69 12.33 11.40
C GLY A 189 -9.93 12.62 10.56
N GLU A 190 -9.78 12.99 9.28
CA GLU A 190 -10.90 13.19 8.36
C GLU A 190 -11.49 11.86 7.89
N SER A 191 -12.77 11.89 7.49
CA SER A 191 -13.51 10.72 7.04
C SER A 191 -14.34 11.01 5.79
N HIS A 192 -14.56 9.99 4.99
CA HIS A 192 -15.46 10.00 3.84
C HIS A 192 -16.42 8.81 3.94
N GLU A 193 -17.70 9.05 3.68
CA GLU A 193 -18.71 7.99 3.65
C GLU A 193 -19.07 7.67 2.19
N VAL A 194 -19.13 6.38 1.87
CA VAL A 194 -19.56 5.88 0.56
C VAL A 194 -20.88 5.14 0.73
N ASP A 195 -21.91 5.59 0.01
CA ASP A 195 -23.22 4.95 0.00
C ASP A 195 -23.20 3.65 -0.80
N LEU A 196 -23.72 2.58 -0.21
CA LEU A 196 -23.86 1.28 -0.86
C LEU A 196 -25.21 1.18 -1.57
N LYS A 197 -25.28 0.32 -2.60
CA LYS A 197 -26.55 -0.01 -3.29
C LYS A 197 -27.60 -0.60 -2.35
N SER A 198 -27.19 -1.19 -1.23
CA SER A 198 -28.06 -1.71 -0.18
C SER A 198 -28.70 -0.64 0.71
N GLY A 199 -28.26 0.63 0.60
CA GLY A 199 -28.67 1.74 1.46
C GLY A 199 -27.87 1.88 2.77
N SER A 200 -26.94 0.95 3.06
CA SER A 200 -25.93 1.11 4.11
C SER A 200 -24.77 2.00 3.62
N LYS A 201 -23.86 2.38 4.52
CA LYS A 201 -22.65 3.14 4.16
C LYS A 201 -21.37 2.46 4.62
N VAL A 202 -20.28 2.74 3.91
CA VAL A 202 -18.91 2.43 4.36
C VAL A 202 -18.22 3.75 4.72
N ALA A 203 -17.72 3.85 5.94
CA ALA A 203 -16.91 4.97 6.39
C ALA A 203 -15.42 4.64 6.20
N VAL A 204 -14.70 5.54 5.54
CA VAL A 204 -13.24 5.49 5.36
C VAL A 204 -12.64 6.68 6.09
N ARG A 205 -11.81 6.41 7.11
CA ARG A 205 -11.19 7.44 7.95
C ARG A 205 -9.67 7.35 7.87
N ALA A 206 -9.02 8.47 7.57
CA ALA A 206 -7.57 8.55 7.55
C ALA A 206 -6.98 8.62 8.95
N THR A 207 -5.83 7.98 9.16
CA THR A 207 -5.03 8.05 10.39
C THR A 207 -3.60 8.46 10.04
N ALA A 208 -2.90 9.10 10.97
CA ALA A 208 -1.52 9.52 10.73
C ALA A 208 -0.57 8.31 10.73
N GLY A 209 0.13 8.11 9.61
CA GLY A 209 1.22 7.16 9.44
C GLY A 209 2.59 7.87 9.51
N PRO A 210 3.61 7.37 8.79
CA PRO A 210 4.96 7.90 8.86
C PRO A 210 5.12 9.24 8.11
N VAL A 211 6.05 10.08 8.57
CA VAL A 211 6.54 11.25 7.81
C VAL A 211 7.72 10.80 6.94
N LEU A 212 7.47 10.52 5.66
CA LEU A 212 8.44 9.96 4.72
C LEU A 212 9.18 11.03 3.90
N GLY A 213 9.69 12.03 4.60
CA GLY A 213 10.41 13.15 4.01
C GLY A 213 10.98 14.07 5.08
N PRO A 214 11.22 15.35 4.76
CA PRO A 214 11.64 16.32 5.76
C PRO A 214 10.64 16.38 6.94
N PRO A 215 11.09 16.66 8.18
CA PRO A 215 10.23 16.59 9.37
C PRO A 215 8.99 17.50 9.37
N TRP A 216 8.92 18.47 8.46
CA TRP A 216 7.79 19.39 8.27
C TRP A 216 6.81 18.94 7.17
N GLN A 217 7.10 17.83 6.48
CA GLN A 217 6.17 17.23 5.53
C GLN A 217 4.97 16.62 6.27
N ARG A 218 3.81 16.59 5.60
CA ARG A 218 2.64 15.89 6.13
C ARG A 218 2.94 14.40 6.28
N PRO A 219 2.42 13.74 7.31
CA PRO A 219 2.47 12.28 7.38
C PRO A 219 1.73 11.66 6.18
N GLU A 220 2.14 10.46 5.80
CA GLU A 220 1.31 9.59 4.97
C GLU A 220 0.19 8.96 5.81
N ASN A 221 -0.75 8.25 5.16
CA ASN A 221 -1.95 7.76 5.84
C ASN A 221 -1.94 6.24 6.08
N GLY A 222 -2.46 5.85 7.24
CA GLY A 222 -3.19 4.59 7.42
C GLY A 222 -4.70 4.84 7.33
N TYR A 223 -5.53 3.78 7.33
CA TYR A 223 -6.98 3.93 7.22
C TYR A 223 -7.77 2.98 8.12
N LEU A 224 -8.82 3.52 8.74
CA LEU A 224 -9.92 2.75 9.32
C LEU A 224 -11.06 2.66 8.29
N VAL A 225 -11.59 1.47 8.07
CA VAL A 225 -12.71 1.20 7.16
C VAL A 225 -13.77 0.40 7.89
N SER A 226 -15.00 0.92 7.96
CA SER A 226 -16.09 0.28 8.70
C SER A 226 -17.43 0.38 7.99
N LEU A 227 -18.28 -0.63 8.20
CA LEU A 227 -19.69 -0.57 7.80
C LEU A 227 -20.47 0.24 8.83
N GLN A 228 -21.35 1.13 8.36
CA GLN A 228 -22.22 1.94 9.19
C GLN A 228 -23.08 1.05 10.10
N GLY A 229 -23.11 1.38 11.39
CA GLY A 229 -23.63 0.51 12.44
C GLY A 229 -22.54 -0.21 13.26
N GLY A 230 -21.26 -0.03 12.89
CA GLY A 230 -20.12 -0.44 13.72
C GLY A 230 -19.96 -1.95 13.89
N GLN A 231 -20.52 -2.73 12.96
CA GLN A 231 -20.52 -4.19 13.08
C GLN A 231 -19.11 -4.76 13.01
N MET A 232 -18.26 -4.27 12.11
CA MET A 232 -16.86 -4.67 12.00
C MET A 232 -16.01 -3.52 11.43
N THR A 233 -14.82 -3.30 11.99
CA THR A 233 -13.87 -2.28 11.55
C THR A 233 -12.54 -2.91 11.14
N LEU A 234 -12.03 -2.53 9.98
CA LEU A 234 -10.71 -2.86 9.48
C LEU A 234 -9.78 -1.68 9.66
N TYR A 235 -8.57 -1.92 10.16
CA TYR A 235 -7.47 -0.97 10.13
C TYR A 235 -6.39 -1.46 9.16
N TYR A 236 -5.94 -0.58 8.28
CA TYR A 236 -4.84 -0.82 7.36
C TYR A 236 -3.69 0.14 7.65
N GLU A 237 -2.53 -0.43 8.00
CA GLU A 237 -1.28 0.30 8.22
C GLU A 237 -0.18 -0.34 7.36
N PRO A 238 0.18 0.26 6.22
CA PRO A 238 1.03 -0.37 5.20
C PRO A 238 2.48 -0.63 5.62
N HIS A 239 3.01 0.07 6.63
CA HIS A 239 4.43 -0.04 7.02
C HIS A 239 4.63 -0.38 8.50
N CYS A 240 3.54 -0.64 9.24
CA CYS A 240 3.56 -0.83 10.68
C CYS A 240 4.16 0.39 11.43
N VAL A 241 4.00 1.60 10.89
CA VAL A 241 4.46 2.86 11.49
C VAL A 241 3.28 3.81 11.61
N TYR A 242 2.82 4.03 12.84
CA TYR A 242 1.59 4.74 13.12
C TYR A 242 1.76 5.72 14.29
N ASP A 243 0.95 6.79 14.30
CA ASP A 243 0.84 7.65 15.48
C ASP A 243 -0.03 6.98 16.54
N GLN A 244 0.61 6.46 17.59
CA GLN A 244 -0.08 5.78 18.69
C GLN A 244 -1.18 6.63 19.32
N LYS A 245 -0.92 7.91 19.59
CA LYS A 245 -1.87 8.81 20.24
C LYS A 245 -3.12 9.02 19.39
N SER A 246 -2.96 9.07 18.07
CA SER A 246 -4.08 9.18 17.14
C SER A 246 -4.98 7.95 17.12
N LEU A 247 -4.45 6.79 17.55
CA LEU A 247 -5.14 5.50 17.54
C LEU A 247 -5.67 5.06 18.90
N GLU A 248 -5.25 5.67 20.02
CA GLU A 248 -5.60 5.26 21.40
C GLU A 248 -7.11 5.10 21.66
N ASP A 249 -7.94 5.96 21.07
CA ASP A 249 -9.41 5.92 21.23
C ASP A 249 -10.12 5.10 20.13
N ASN A 250 -9.37 4.48 19.22
CA ASN A 250 -9.93 3.70 18.12
C ASN A 250 -9.92 2.20 18.44
N ARG A 251 -10.79 1.47 17.74
CA ARG A 251 -10.82 0.01 17.75
C ARG A 251 -10.90 -0.50 16.32
N ALA A 252 -10.30 -1.66 16.09
CA ALA A 252 -10.42 -2.38 14.83
C ALA A 252 -10.48 -3.87 15.11
N ASP A 253 -11.45 -4.57 14.54
CA ASP A 253 -11.55 -6.03 14.64
C ASP A 253 -10.49 -6.71 13.76
N ILE A 254 -10.22 -6.14 12.58
CA ILE A 254 -9.23 -6.62 11.62
C ILE A 254 -8.09 -5.61 11.54
N VAL A 255 -6.84 -6.07 11.65
CA VAL A 255 -5.64 -5.26 11.38
C VAL A 255 -4.87 -5.90 10.23
N ILE A 256 -4.73 -5.16 9.13
CA ILE A 256 -3.81 -5.48 8.03
C ILE A 256 -2.54 -4.66 8.23
N THR A 257 -1.40 -5.33 8.44
CA THR A 257 -0.11 -4.67 8.65
C THR A 257 1.06 -5.63 8.35
N PRO A 258 2.25 -5.14 7.97
CA PRO A 258 3.44 -5.96 7.92
C PRO A 258 3.80 -6.50 9.30
N VAL A 259 4.27 -7.74 9.33
CA VAL A 259 4.74 -8.37 10.57
C VAL A 259 6.22 -8.76 10.51
N ILE A 260 6.84 -8.67 9.34
CA ILE A 260 8.27 -8.90 9.13
C ILE A 260 8.92 -7.56 8.82
N LYS A 261 10.00 -7.21 9.52
CA LYS A 261 10.69 -5.94 9.31
C LYS A 261 11.47 -5.98 8.00
N GLN A 262 11.57 -4.84 7.33
CA GLN A 262 12.50 -4.60 6.23
C GLN A 262 13.46 -3.49 6.63
N LEU A 263 14.75 -3.80 6.63
CA LEU A 263 15.80 -2.94 7.17
C LEU A 263 16.80 -2.57 6.08
N LEU A 264 17.17 -1.30 6.04
CA LEU A 264 18.40 -0.82 5.41
C LEU A 264 19.48 -0.61 6.49
N PRO A 265 20.76 -0.48 6.10
CA PRO A 265 21.79 -0.03 7.03
C PRO A 265 21.36 1.28 7.72
N SER A 266 21.16 1.22 9.04
CA SER A 266 20.76 2.35 9.90
C SER A 266 19.34 2.91 9.72
N PHE A 267 18.47 2.28 8.92
CA PHE A 267 17.09 2.73 8.72
C PHE A 267 16.11 1.57 8.67
N THR A 268 14.97 1.69 9.35
CA THR A 268 13.84 0.76 9.21
C THR A 268 12.93 1.27 8.10
N LEU A 269 12.76 0.48 7.04
CA LEU A 269 11.82 0.79 5.96
C LEU A 269 10.40 0.37 6.32
N VAL A 270 10.28 -0.87 6.83
CA VAL A 270 9.02 -1.48 7.23
C VAL A 270 9.21 -2.04 8.64
N SER A 271 8.33 -1.68 9.56
CA SER A 271 8.31 -2.21 10.92
C SER A 271 7.54 -3.53 10.98
N GLY A 272 7.54 -4.19 12.14
CA GLY A 272 6.86 -5.48 12.30
C GLY A 272 7.16 -6.09 13.68
N GLN A 273 6.94 -7.39 13.82
CA GLN A 273 7.18 -8.14 15.06
C GLN A 273 6.52 -7.46 16.27
N GLU A 274 7.31 -6.93 17.21
CA GLU A 274 6.81 -6.29 18.42
C GLU A 274 5.95 -5.05 18.12
N ASP A 275 6.26 -4.29 17.06
CA ASP A 275 5.46 -3.13 16.63
C ASP A 275 4.06 -3.57 16.19
N ALA A 276 3.97 -4.67 15.43
CA ALA A 276 2.68 -5.20 14.96
C ALA A 276 1.84 -5.75 16.12
N VAL A 277 2.47 -6.37 17.14
CA VAL A 277 1.78 -6.81 18.36
C VAL A 277 1.28 -5.61 19.15
N ARG A 278 2.09 -4.55 19.29
CA ARG A 278 1.66 -3.29 19.93
C ARG A 278 0.48 -2.66 19.21
N LEU A 279 0.49 -2.64 17.88
CA LEU A 279 -0.62 -2.11 17.08
C LEU A 279 -1.90 -2.92 17.29
N ALA A 280 -1.81 -4.25 17.18
CA ALA A 280 -2.94 -5.15 17.40
C ALA A 280 -3.52 -4.97 18.82
N LYS A 281 -2.66 -4.80 19.83
CA LYS A 281 -3.07 -4.58 21.22
C LYS A 281 -3.73 -3.22 21.42
N LEU A 282 -3.16 -2.17 20.84
CA LEU A 282 -3.71 -0.81 20.89
C LEU A 282 -5.15 -0.77 20.35
N LEU A 283 -5.39 -1.44 19.21
CA LEU A 283 -6.69 -1.45 18.56
C LEU A 283 -7.64 -2.54 19.05
N ASN A 284 -7.19 -3.39 19.99
CA ASN A 284 -7.92 -4.56 20.49
C ASN A 284 -8.38 -5.49 19.35
N ALA A 285 -7.46 -5.83 18.46
CA ALA A 285 -7.71 -6.61 17.25
C ALA A 285 -8.07 -8.06 17.57
N LYS A 286 -9.05 -8.59 16.82
CA LYS A 286 -9.45 -10.01 16.85
C LYS A 286 -8.75 -10.81 15.75
N PHE A 287 -8.56 -10.18 14.60
CA PHE A 287 -7.92 -10.78 13.43
C PHE A 287 -6.75 -9.93 12.97
N ILE A 288 -5.57 -10.54 12.86
CA ILE A 288 -4.40 -9.91 12.26
C ILE A 288 -4.19 -10.59 10.91
N VAL A 289 -4.21 -9.81 9.85
CA VAL A 289 -3.98 -10.27 8.47
C VAL A 289 -2.60 -9.77 8.06
N PRO A 290 -1.54 -10.57 8.24
CA PRO A 290 -0.18 -10.12 7.94
C PRO A 290 -0.02 -9.89 6.44
N MET A 291 0.62 -8.79 6.08
CA MET A 291 1.08 -8.56 4.71
C MET A 291 2.58 -8.79 4.57
N LYS A 292 2.98 -9.30 3.41
CA LYS A 292 4.38 -9.53 3.05
C LYS A 292 4.81 -8.56 1.95
N ASN A 293 4.71 -7.27 2.24
CA ASN A 293 4.94 -6.22 1.22
C ASN A 293 6.36 -6.23 0.62
N GLY A 294 7.38 -6.66 1.38
CA GLY A 294 8.74 -6.87 0.90
C GLY A 294 9.00 -8.22 0.20
N ASP A 295 8.04 -9.14 0.17
CA ASP A 295 8.22 -10.50 -0.39
C ASP A 295 8.02 -10.52 -1.91
N LEU A 296 8.90 -9.80 -2.61
CA LEU A 296 8.93 -9.66 -4.06
C LEU A 296 10.21 -10.29 -4.64
N ASP A 297 10.17 -10.67 -5.92
CA ASP A 297 11.37 -11.06 -6.67
C ASP A 297 12.14 -9.79 -7.02
N SER A 298 13.01 -9.33 -6.11
CA SER A 298 13.75 -8.07 -6.24
C SER A 298 15.20 -8.25 -6.67
N LYS A 299 15.71 -7.28 -7.42
CA LYS A 299 17.12 -7.17 -7.84
C LYS A 299 17.56 -5.70 -7.86
N GLY A 300 18.87 -5.49 -8.05
CA GLY A 300 19.49 -4.16 -8.03
C GLY A 300 20.26 -3.89 -6.75
N PHE A 301 20.91 -2.73 -6.68
CA PHE A 301 21.76 -2.38 -5.55
C PHE A 301 20.98 -2.28 -4.23
N LEU A 302 19.80 -1.63 -4.22
CA LEU A 302 19.00 -1.50 -3.00
C LEU A 302 18.51 -2.86 -2.49
N ALA A 303 18.09 -3.75 -3.40
CA ALA A 303 17.66 -5.10 -3.03
C ALA A 303 18.79 -5.88 -2.31
N SER A 304 20.05 -5.66 -2.68
CA SER A 304 21.20 -6.35 -2.07
C SER A 304 21.53 -5.92 -0.64
N ILE A 305 21.04 -4.76 -0.20
CA ILE A 305 21.31 -4.21 1.13
C ILE A 305 20.08 -4.23 2.06
N ILE A 306 18.90 -4.58 1.53
CA ILE A 306 17.69 -4.78 2.34
C ILE A 306 17.76 -6.13 3.05
N GLN A 307 17.48 -6.12 4.35
CA GLN A 307 17.46 -7.31 5.19
C GLN A 307 16.08 -7.50 5.81
N ALA A 308 15.58 -8.73 5.77
CA ALA A 308 14.36 -9.11 6.49
C ALA A 308 14.70 -9.56 7.92
N GLU A 309 13.96 -9.05 8.90
CA GLU A 309 14.09 -9.47 10.30
C GLU A 309 12.76 -9.96 10.87
N GLY A 310 12.79 -11.15 11.48
CA GLY A 310 11.63 -11.85 12.03
C GLY A 310 10.94 -12.80 11.05
N THR A 311 10.03 -13.61 11.57
CA THR A 311 9.19 -14.52 10.78
C THR A 311 7.73 -14.42 11.19
N ILE A 312 6.84 -15.10 10.46
CA ILE A 312 5.43 -15.21 10.84
C ILE A 312 5.29 -16.00 12.14
N GLU A 313 6.10 -17.05 12.32
CA GLU A 313 6.09 -17.91 13.51
C GLU A 313 6.55 -17.14 14.75
N SER A 314 7.61 -16.33 14.63
CA SER A 314 8.04 -15.48 15.75
C SER A 314 6.98 -14.44 16.11
N PHE A 315 6.35 -13.82 15.10
CA PHE A 315 5.24 -12.90 15.32
C PHE A 315 4.06 -13.58 16.03
N LYS A 316 3.62 -14.76 15.56
CA LYS A 316 2.55 -15.55 16.21
C LYS A 316 2.88 -15.86 17.67
N GLY A 317 4.13 -16.22 17.96
CA GLY A 317 4.59 -16.50 19.32
C GLY A 317 4.64 -15.27 20.23
N LEU A 318 4.88 -14.07 19.69
CA LEU A 318 4.77 -12.81 20.42
C LEU A 318 3.30 -12.44 20.66
N LEU A 319 2.48 -12.53 19.61
CA LEU A 319 1.05 -12.18 19.66
C LEU A 319 0.31 -13.03 20.68
N SER A 320 0.52 -14.35 20.70
CA SER A 320 -0.20 -15.26 21.61
C SER A 320 0.07 -14.98 23.10
N ARG A 321 1.14 -14.26 23.43
CA ARG A 321 1.46 -13.87 24.81
C ARG A 321 0.73 -12.60 25.24
N GLU A 322 0.48 -11.69 24.31
CA GLU A 322 -0.12 -10.37 24.57
C GLU A 322 -1.63 -10.34 24.27
N LEU A 323 -2.07 -11.11 23.27
CA LEU A 323 -3.44 -11.22 22.78
C LEU A 323 -3.76 -12.70 22.46
N PRO A 324 -4.02 -13.55 23.48
CA PRO A 324 -4.19 -14.99 23.29
C PRO A 324 -5.42 -15.37 22.45
N ASP A 325 -6.44 -14.50 22.42
CA ASP A 325 -7.69 -14.73 21.67
C ASP A 325 -7.63 -14.21 20.22
N ALA A 326 -6.57 -13.47 19.86
CA ALA A 326 -6.41 -12.93 18.52
C ALA A 326 -5.92 -14.01 17.54
N GLN A 327 -6.50 -14.01 16.33
CA GLN A 327 -6.18 -14.97 15.29
C GLN A 327 -5.33 -14.33 14.19
N VAL A 328 -4.29 -15.03 13.76
CA VAL A 328 -3.49 -14.63 12.59
C VAL A 328 -4.03 -15.35 11.36
N LEU A 329 -4.54 -14.59 10.39
CA LEU A 329 -5.11 -15.10 9.16
C LEU A 329 -4.19 -14.78 7.98
N GLU A 330 -3.36 -15.73 7.58
CA GLU A 330 -2.38 -15.53 6.51
C GLU A 330 -3.06 -15.55 5.12
N PRO A 331 -3.03 -14.43 4.38
CA PRO A 331 -3.61 -14.39 3.05
C PRO A 331 -2.76 -15.18 2.05
N THR A 332 -3.41 -15.91 1.15
CA THR A 332 -2.75 -16.48 -0.04
C THR A 332 -2.93 -15.52 -1.21
N PRO A 333 -1.85 -15.10 -1.91
CA PRO A 333 -1.96 -14.20 -3.05
C PRO A 333 -3.02 -14.63 -4.08
N GLY A 334 -3.93 -13.72 -4.42
CA GLY A 334 -5.01 -13.93 -5.39
C GLY A 334 -6.18 -14.78 -4.88
N VAL A 335 -6.09 -15.34 -3.67
CA VAL A 335 -7.18 -16.12 -3.06
C VAL A 335 -7.93 -15.22 -2.07
N PRO A 336 -9.26 -15.05 -2.23
CA PRO A 336 -10.03 -14.27 -1.28
C PRO A 336 -10.09 -14.90 0.11
N LEU A 337 -9.80 -14.11 1.13
CA LEU A 337 -9.95 -14.43 2.55
C LEU A 337 -11.24 -13.78 3.08
N GLU A 338 -12.21 -14.58 3.48
CA GLU A 338 -13.47 -14.09 4.06
C GLU A 338 -13.38 -14.06 5.59
N ILE A 339 -13.77 -12.94 6.18
CA ILE A 339 -13.77 -12.70 7.62
C ILE A 339 -15.16 -12.23 8.04
N GLN A 340 -15.71 -12.89 9.06
CA GLN A 340 -17.02 -12.63 9.64
C GLN A 340 -16.91 -12.73 11.17
N LEU A 341 -17.76 -11.98 11.89
CA LEU A 341 -17.81 -11.98 13.36
C LEU A 341 -18.77 -13.03 13.92
#